data_AF-A0A260A828-F1
#
_entry.id   AF-A0A260A828-F1
#
_cell.length_a   1.000
_cell.length_b   1.000
_cell.length_c   1.000
_cell.angle_alpha   90.00
_cell.angle_beta   90.00
_cell.angle_gamma   90.00
#
_symmetry.space_group_name_H-M   'P 1'
#
loop_
_entity.id
_entity.type
_entity.pdbx_description
1 polymer ?
#
loop_
_entity_poly.entity_id
_entity_poly.type
_entity_poly.pdbx_seq_one_letter_code
_entity_poly.pdbx_strand_id
1 'polypeptide(L)'
;MQSNYDATSSDQFVVVLSYALWGCTIVGLLAMIYGSVKVFWPGHSGGGTREGLSICGGGLVVAVVAVAAGAVRAVLPAVSTEEATDVPAADPPTIPDSPTPPVVDAAPDAPTDWTPLVWIFAAVLALSLATYLITRTHSHLTDRRNAKKALDADYAAAHAVYSEVADAYAVYLADPYSIFVRPLLDDLTEPRTAAFIDAFAAMNDVRPDQCPDTPERVQAFASAAQKARTAWRSADGYARTIGMRVTSVDDQRTVRRIHSALELALDDAATGEERQTALDTVERLAAGIVTIPDRIYDNVKIAIETTTRKQLTS
;
A
#
# COMPACT_ATOMS: atom_id res chain seq x y z
N MET A 1 -15.59 76.25 -9.58
CA MET A 1 -15.66 75.24 -8.48
C MET A 1 -15.65 73.81 -9.06
N GLN A 2 -14.75 73.49 -10.00
CA GLN A 2 -14.78 72.21 -10.74
C GLN A 2 -13.41 71.51 -10.85
N SER A 3 -12.40 71.94 -10.09
CA SER A 3 -11.01 71.45 -10.24
C SER A 3 -10.51 70.54 -9.11
N ASN A 4 -11.33 70.28 -8.08
CA ASN A 4 -10.91 69.47 -6.92
C ASN A 4 -11.46 68.03 -6.91
N TYR A 5 -12.13 67.59 -7.97
CA TYR A 5 -12.72 66.24 -8.04
C TYR A 5 -11.81 65.17 -8.68
N ASP A 6 -10.71 65.55 -9.35
CA ASP A 6 -9.88 64.58 -10.07
C ASP A 6 -8.73 63.98 -9.24
N ALA A 7 -8.23 64.68 -8.21
CA ALA A 7 -7.09 64.21 -7.42
C ALA A 7 -7.43 62.97 -6.55
N THR A 8 -8.62 62.92 -5.96
CA THR A 8 -9.06 61.81 -5.08
C THR A 8 -9.38 60.53 -5.85
N SER A 9 -9.74 60.63 -7.13
CA SER A 9 -10.00 59.48 -8.01
C SER A 9 -8.72 58.69 -8.32
N SER A 10 -7.60 59.40 -8.55
CA SER A 10 -6.32 58.76 -8.90
C SER A 10 -5.70 57.99 -7.73
N ASP A 11 -5.75 58.52 -6.51
CA ASP A 11 -5.20 57.85 -5.33
C ASP A 11 -6.02 56.62 -4.94
N GLN A 12 -7.36 56.69 -5.04
CA GLN A 12 -8.20 55.51 -4.82
C GLN A 12 -7.94 54.43 -5.87
N PHE A 13 -7.69 54.82 -7.13
CA PHE A 13 -7.33 53.87 -8.18
C PHE A 13 -6.00 53.16 -7.89
N VAL A 14 -4.98 53.88 -7.41
CA VAL A 14 -3.68 53.29 -7.05
C VAL A 14 -3.80 52.32 -5.89
N VAL A 15 -4.62 52.63 -4.88
CA VAL A 15 -4.86 51.76 -3.73
C VAL A 15 -5.62 50.48 -4.14
N VAL A 16 -6.65 50.61 -4.98
CA VAL A 16 -7.40 49.46 -5.51
C VAL A 16 -6.50 48.56 -6.36
N LEU A 17 -5.65 49.16 -7.21
CA LEU A 17 -4.68 48.43 -8.02
C LEU A 17 -3.66 47.67 -7.15
N SER A 18 -3.23 48.28 -6.04
CA SER A 18 -2.34 47.64 -5.06
C SER A 18 -2.99 46.41 -4.42
N TYR A 19 -4.24 46.53 -3.96
CA TYR A 19 -4.97 45.39 -3.39
C TYR A 19 -5.24 44.28 -4.43
N ALA A 20 -5.52 44.64 -5.68
CA ALA A 20 -5.71 43.67 -6.76
C ALA A 20 -4.41 42.89 -7.07
N LEU A 21 -3.25 43.58 -7.04
CA LEU A 21 -1.93 42.98 -7.20
C LEU A 21 -1.61 42.01 -6.04
N TRP A 22 -1.83 42.43 -4.80
CA TRP A 22 -1.67 41.55 -3.63
C TRP A 22 -2.60 40.33 -3.69
N GLY A 23 -3.86 40.53 -4.06
CA GLY A 23 -4.81 39.44 -4.29
C GLY A 23 -4.32 38.42 -5.32
N CYS A 24 -3.77 38.89 -6.44
CA CYS A 24 -3.19 38.01 -7.46
C CYS A 24 -1.98 37.20 -6.94
N THR A 25 -1.12 37.80 -6.11
CA THR A 25 0.03 37.08 -5.54
C THR A 25 -0.39 35.99 -4.56
N ILE A 26 -1.41 36.26 -3.73
CA ILE A 26 -1.95 35.28 -2.78
C ILE A 26 -2.61 34.13 -3.54
N VAL A 27 -3.40 34.42 -4.58
CA VAL A 27 -4.02 33.39 -5.43
C VAL A 27 -2.96 32.55 -6.15
N GLY A 28 -1.89 33.17 -6.66
CA GLY A 28 -0.77 32.47 -7.27
C GLY A 28 -0.02 31.55 -6.30
N LEU A 29 0.22 32.01 -5.07
CA LEU A 29 0.82 31.20 -4.00
C LEU A 29 -0.08 30.02 -3.61
N LEU A 30 -1.39 30.25 -3.46
CA LEU A 30 -2.35 29.19 -3.15
C LEU A 30 -2.44 28.15 -4.28
N ALA A 31 -2.41 28.58 -5.55
CA ALA A 31 -2.38 27.69 -6.70
C ALA A 31 -1.09 26.86 -6.77
N MET A 32 0.07 27.47 -6.46
CA MET A 32 1.35 26.76 -6.34
C MET A 32 1.33 25.73 -5.22
N ILE A 33 0.85 26.09 -4.02
CA ILE A 33 0.73 25.15 -2.89
C ILE A 33 -0.22 24.01 -3.25
N TYR A 34 -1.38 24.31 -3.85
CA TYR A 34 -2.36 23.30 -4.26
C TYR A 34 -1.82 22.35 -5.35
N GLY A 35 -1.12 22.89 -6.36
CA GLY A 35 -0.46 22.10 -7.40
C GLY A 35 0.66 21.21 -6.84
N SER A 36 1.44 21.74 -5.89
CA SER A 36 2.52 21.00 -5.20
C SER A 36 1.96 19.82 -4.42
N VAL A 37 0.85 20.02 -3.69
CA VAL A 37 0.17 18.96 -2.94
C VAL A 37 -0.38 17.88 -3.88
N LYS A 38 -0.91 18.26 -5.06
CA LYS A 38 -1.48 17.29 -6.00
C LYS A 38 -0.43 16.45 -6.72
N VAL A 39 0.74 17.02 -7.04
CA VAL A 39 1.86 16.27 -7.65
C VAL A 39 2.49 15.31 -6.64
N PHE A 40 2.50 15.67 -5.35
CA PHE A 40 3.11 14.85 -4.30
C PHE A 40 2.20 13.79 -3.68
N TRP A 41 0.93 13.72 -4.08
CA TRP A 41 -0.02 12.71 -3.58
C TRP A 41 -0.55 11.84 -4.72
N PRO A 42 0.20 10.81 -5.17
CA PRO A 42 -0.17 9.98 -6.34
C PRO A 42 -1.33 9.01 -6.06
N GLY A 43 -1.95 9.06 -4.89
CA GLY A 43 -2.73 7.94 -4.34
C GLY A 43 -4.25 7.98 -4.56
N HIS A 44 -4.85 9.03 -5.16
CA HIS A 44 -6.32 9.16 -5.12
C HIS A 44 -7.05 9.67 -6.37
N SER A 45 -6.38 9.94 -7.50
CA SER A 45 -7.10 10.25 -8.74
C SER A 45 -6.50 9.51 -9.91
N GLY A 46 -7.20 8.50 -10.43
CA GLY A 46 -6.87 7.75 -11.65
C GLY A 46 -7.02 8.58 -12.94
N GLY A 47 -6.62 9.85 -12.92
CA GLY A 47 -6.59 10.75 -14.07
C GLY A 47 -5.15 10.92 -14.56
N GLY A 48 -4.94 10.75 -15.86
CA GLY A 48 -3.63 10.61 -16.50
C GLY A 48 -2.62 11.74 -16.22
N THR A 49 -1.36 11.35 -16.09
CA THR A 49 -0.15 12.16 -15.83
C THR A 49 0.11 13.33 -16.78
N ARG A 50 -0.64 13.46 -17.89
CA ARG A 50 -0.48 14.55 -18.85
C ARG A 50 -1.17 15.86 -18.46
N GLU A 51 -2.17 15.85 -17.57
CA GLU A 51 -2.85 17.08 -17.15
C GLU A 51 -2.11 17.83 -16.03
N GLY A 52 -1.36 17.13 -15.17
CA GLY A 52 -0.63 17.75 -14.06
C GLY A 52 0.54 18.63 -14.50
N LEU A 53 1.21 18.28 -15.60
CA LEU A 53 2.38 19.04 -16.09
C LEU A 53 1.98 20.40 -16.70
N SER A 54 0.77 20.53 -17.23
CA SER A 54 0.29 21.76 -17.86
C SER A 54 -0.03 22.88 -16.86
N ILE A 55 -0.37 22.54 -15.62
CA ILE A 55 -0.77 23.52 -14.60
C ILE A 55 0.46 24.09 -13.85
N CYS A 56 1.52 23.29 -13.68
CA CYS A 56 2.77 23.76 -13.06
C CYS A 56 3.55 24.76 -13.93
N GLY A 57 3.46 24.66 -15.26
CA GLY A 57 4.13 25.61 -16.17
C GLY A 57 3.53 27.02 -16.12
N GLY A 58 2.21 27.15 -15.94
CA GLY A 58 1.53 28.44 -15.92
C GLY A 58 1.78 29.27 -14.66
N GLY A 59 1.84 28.62 -13.49
CA GLY A 59 2.01 29.31 -12.21
C GLY A 59 3.38 29.98 -12.03
N LEU A 60 4.43 29.38 -12.61
CA LEU A 60 5.79 29.91 -12.51
C LEU A 60 5.99 31.16 -13.39
N VAL A 61 5.33 31.22 -14.56
CA VAL A 61 5.37 32.39 -15.44
C VAL A 61 4.61 33.57 -14.81
N VAL A 62 3.45 33.34 -14.18
CA VAL A 62 2.68 34.42 -13.53
C VAL A 62 3.38 34.97 -12.29
N ALA A 63 4.01 34.12 -11.47
CA ALA A 63 4.76 34.56 -10.29
C ALA A 63 6.01 35.39 -10.67
N VAL A 64 6.74 34.98 -11.72
CA VAL A 64 7.91 35.73 -12.20
C VAL A 64 7.50 37.06 -12.83
N VAL A 65 6.38 37.12 -13.58
CA VAL A 65 5.87 38.36 -14.16
C VAL A 65 5.36 39.34 -13.08
N ALA A 66 4.73 38.85 -12.01
CA ALA A 66 4.26 39.71 -10.92
C ALA A 66 5.42 40.29 -10.09
N VAL A 67 6.48 39.51 -9.85
CA VAL A 67 7.69 39.99 -9.16
C VAL A 67 8.47 40.97 -10.05
N ALA A 68 8.54 40.73 -11.36
CA ALA A 68 9.15 41.65 -12.31
C ALA A 68 8.37 42.98 -12.40
N ALA A 69 7.03 42.94 -12.40
CA ALA A 69 6.19 44.14 -12.41
C ALA A 69 6.32 44.98 -11.12
N GLY A 70 6.48 44.33 -9.96
CA GLY A 70 6.77 45.01 -8.69
C GLY A 70 8.14 45.69 -8.67
N ALA A 71 9.17 45.03 -9.23
CA ALA A 71 10.52 45.58 -9.31
C ALA A 71 10.65 46.77 -10.29
N VAL A 72 9.94 46.73 -11.42
CA VAL A 72 9.92 47.85 -12.40
C VAL A 72 9.29 49.11 -11.79
N ARG A 73 8.31 48.98 -10.89
CA ARG A 73 7.67 50.13 -10.23
C ARG A 73 8.53 50.76 -9.13
N ALA A 74 9.47 50.01 -8.55
CA ALA A 74 10.41 50.53 -7.57
C ALA A 74 11.64 51.24 -8.19
N VAL A 75 11.89 51.04 -9.48
CA VAL A 75 13.07 51.54 -10.20
C VAL A 75 12.76 52.72 -11.14
N LEU A 76 11.50 53.00 -11.45
CA LEU A 76 11.13 54.18 -12.23
C LEU A 76 11.13 55.43 -11.34
N PRO A 77 11.97 56.45 -11.60
CA PRO A 77 11.89 57.71 -10.88
C PRO A 77 10.52 58.34 -11.17
N ALA A 78 9.93 58.99 -10.16
CA ALA A 78 8.71 59.77 -10.32
C ALA A 78 8.93 60.77 -11.46
N VAL A 79 8.20 60.61 -12.56
CA VAL A 79 8.09 61.64 -13.59
C VAL A 79 7.48 62.85 -12.91
N SER A 80 8.31 63.85 -12.62
CA SER A 80 7.86 65.19 -12.27
C SER A 80 7.16 65.76 -13.51
N THR A 81 5.84 65.80 -13.48
CA THR A 81 5.03 66.53 -14.46
C THR A 81 5.18 68.02 -14.15
N GLU A 82 6.29 68.63 -14.55
CA GLU A 82 6.38 70.09 -14.64
C GLU A 82 5.54 70.57 -15.83
N GLU A 83 4.52 71.34 -15.49
CA GLU A 83 3.57 72.01 -16.36
C GLU A 83 4.28 73.08 -17.20
N ALA A 84 4.69 72.73 -18.43
CA ALA A 84 5.19 73.68 -19.40
C ALA A 84 4.01 74.33 -20.17
N THR A 85 3.57 75.49 -19.67
CA THR A 85 2.77 76.44 -20.45
C THR A 85 3.70 77.15 -21.43
N ASP A 86 3.46 76.99 -22.74
CA ASP A 86 4.19 77.71 -23.79
C ASP A 86 3.22 78.69 -24.52
N VAL A 87 3.41 79.99 -24.30
CA VAL A 87 2.77 81.11 -25.00
C VAL A 87 3.91 81.90 -25.66
N PRO A 88 3.85 82.25 -26.96
CA PRO A 88 5.00 82.78 -27.68
C PRO A 88 5.28 84.26 -27.38
N ALA A 89 6.57 84.59 -27.34
CA ALA A 89 7.17 85.87 -26.96
C ALA A 89 7.27 86.93 -28.08
N ALA A 90 7.29 88.21 -27.67
CA ALA A 90 8.16 89.33 -28.15
C ALA A 90 7.60 90.68 -27.61
N ASP A 91 8.30 91.73 -27.14
CA ASP A 91 9.63 92.09 -26.56
C ASP A 91 9.58 93.65 -26.38
N PRO A 92 10.54 94.43 -25.79
CA PRO A 92 11.40 94.38 -24.58
C PRO A 92 11.29 95.75 -23.78
N PRO A 93 12.28 96.36 -23.06
CA PRO A 93 13.22 95.95 -22.01
C PRO A 93 13.12 96.75 -20.66
N THR A 94 13.97 96.37 -19.69
CA THR A 94 14.67 97.18 -18.65
C THR A 94 14.05 97.31 -17.24
N ILE A 95 14.73 96.71 -16.24
CA ILE A 95 15.11 97.24 -14.91
C ILE A 95 15.85 96.11 -14.12
N PRO A 96 16.80 96.43 -13.22
CA PRO A 96 18.05 95.69 -13.01
C PRO A 96 18.08 94.75 -11.79
N ASP A 97 19.11 93.90 -11.79
CA ASP A 97 19.78 93.19 -10.69
C ASP A 97 18.92 92.50 -9.62
N SER A 98 18.95 91.16 -9.65
CA SER A 98 18.68 90.31 -8.47
C SER A 98 19.59 89.07 -8.52
N PRO A 99 20.07 88.60 -7.35
CA PRO A 99 21.32 87.86 -7.25
C PRO A 99 21.18 86.40 -7.69
N THR A 100 22.25 85.90 -8.28
CA THR A 100 22.50 84.50 -8.62
C THR A 100 22.17 83.58 -7.43
N PRO A 101 21.26 82.59 -7.56
CA PRO A 101 21.11 81.58 -6.54
C PRO A 101 22.38 80.69 -6.52
N PRO A 102 22.84 80.24 -5.34
CA PRO A 102 24.00 79.37 -5.23
C PRO A 102 23.71 78.03 -5.91
N VAL A 103 24.68 77.53 -6.68
CA VAL A 103 24.72 76.15 -7.17
C VAL A 103 24.73 75.26 -5.93
N VAL A 104 23.59 74.62 -5.63
CA VAL A 104 23.49 73.61 -4.59
C VAL A 104 24.12 72.35 -5.18
N ASP A 105 25.29 71.97 -4.68
CA ASP A 105 25.90 70.67 -4.93
C ASP A 105 24.84 69.58 -4.69
N ALA A 106 24.59 68.75 -5.71
CA ALA A 106 23.66 67.64 -5.63
C ALA A 106 24.02 66.79 -4.40
N ALA A 107 23.09 66.72 -3.45
CA ALA A 107 23.25 65.92 -2.24
C ALA A 107 23.59 64.47 -2.62
N PRO A 108 24.53 63.80 -1.92
CA PRO A 108 24.92 62.44 -2.25
C PRO A 108 23.69 61.53 -2.23
N ASP A 109 23.51 60.74 -3.29
CA ASP A 109 22.42 59.78 -3.46
C ASP A 109 22.23 58.97 -2.18
N ALA A 110 21.02 59.03 -1.61
CA ALA A 110 20.69 58.26 -0.42
C ALA A 110 20.91 56.77 -0.70
N PRO A 111 21.58 56.02 0.19
CA PRO A 111 21.88 54.61 -0.03
C PRO A 111 20.57 53.83 -0.24
N THR A 112 20.49 53.11 -1.36
CA THR A 112 19.32 52.29 -1.70
C THR A 112 19.00 51.30 -0.59
N ASP A 113 17.78 51.33 -0.07
CA ASP A 113 17.36 50.43 1.00
C ASP A 113 17.02 49.03 0.44
N TRP A 114 17.96 48.09 0.59
CA TRP A 114 17.82 46.69 0.16
C TRP A 114 17.04 45.81 1.15
N THR A 115 16.62 46.36 2.30
CA THR A 115 15.98 45.60 3.38
C THR A 115 14.76 44.77 2.93
N PRO A 116 13.85 45.27 2.07
CA PRO A 116 12.70 44.48 1.61
C PRO A 116 13.10 43.23 0.80
N LEU A 117 14.14 43.33 -0.02
CA LEU A 117 14.62 42.19 -0.83
C LEU A 117 15.20 41.09 0.06
N VAL A 118 15.95 41.46 1.10
CA VAL A 118 16.50 40.50 2.08
C VAL A 118 15.39 39.70 2.76
N TRP A 119 14.29 40.35 3.15
CA TRP A 119 13.15 39.66 3.78
C TRP A 119 12.42 38.72 2.82
N ILE A 120 12.28 39.09 1.53
CA ILE A 120 11.67 38.22 0.52
C ILE A 120 12.51 36.95 0.31
N PHE A 121 13.83 37.10 0.13
CA PHE A 121 14.73 35.95 0.00
C PHE A 121 14.71 35.06 1.25
N ALA A 122 14.70 35.66 2.44
CA ALA A 122 14.59 34.92 3.69
C ALA A 122 13.27 34.14 3.79
N ALA A 123 12.14 34.73 3.39
CA ALA A 123 10.84 34.07 3.41
C ALA A 123 10.78 32.89 2.41
N VAL A 124 11.32 33.05 1.21
CA VAL A 124 11.38 31.98 0.20
C VAL A 124 12.29 30.84 0.65
N LEU A 125 13.46 31.15 1.23
CA LEU A 125 14.36 30.16 1.80
C LEU A 125 13.71 29.41 2.98
N ALA A 126 13.01 30.13 3.86
CA ALA A 126 12.30 29.50 4.98
C ALA A 126 11.18 28.57 4.50
N LEU A 127 10.39 28.98 3.50
CA LEU A 127 9.30 28.18 2.95
C LEU A 127 9.80 26.93 2.20
N SER A 128 10.86 27.09 1.41
CA SER A 128 11.50 25.97 0.70
C SER A 128 12.11 24.95 1.67
N LEU A 129 12.79 25.42 2.73
CA LEU A 129 13.31 24.56 3.78
C LEU A 129 12.20 23.84 4.54
N ALA A 130 11.11 24.54 4.89
CA ALA A 130 9.96 23.92 5.56
C ALA A 130 9.33 22.81 4.69
N THR A 131 9.14 23.07 3.40
CA THR A 131 8.60 22.09 2.45
C THR A 131 9.52 20.89 2.28
N TYR A 132 10.84 21.12 2.22
CA TYR A 132 11.84 20.06 2.17
C TYR A 132 11.82 19.18 3.45
N LEU A 133 11.74 19.79 4.63
CA LEU A 133 11.69 19.05 5.88
C LEU A 133 10.39 18.25 6.03
N ILE A 134 9.25 18.82 5.62
CA ILE A 134 7.96 18.14 5.62
C ILE A 134 7.99 16.93 4.67
N THR A 135 8.46 17.11 3.44
CA THR A 135 8.53 16.02 2.44
C THR A 135 9.49 14.93 2.89
N ARG A 136 10.67 15.28 3.42
CA ARG A 136 11.66 14.32 3.91
C ARG A 136 11.18 13.54 5.14
N THR A 137 10.53 14.20 6.10
CA THR A 137 9.98 13.51 7.27
C THR A 137 8.82 12.62 6.89
N HIS A 138 7.95 13.08 5.99
CA HIS A 138 6.83 12.29 5.49
C HIS A 138 7.30 11.06 4.69
N SER A 139 8.33 11.20 3.83
CA SER A 139 8.85 10.07 3.05
C SER A 139 9.39 8.97 3.95
N HIS A 140 10.18 9.31 4.98
CA HIS A 140 10.68 8.32 5.92
C HIS A 140 9.57 7.60 6.70
N LEU A 141 8.47 8.29 7.02
CA LEU A 141 7.33 7.69 7.69
C LEU A 141 6.51 6.80 6.73
N THR A 142 6.32 7.21 5.47
CA THR A 142 5.64 6.39 4.47
C THR A 142 6.45 5.15 4.12
N ASP A 143 7.78 5.24 4.02
CA ASP A 143 8.64 4.10 3.70
C ASP A 143 8.53 3.01 4.76
N ARG A 144 8.53 3.39 6.06
CA ARG A 144 8.34 2.44 7.16
C ARG A 144 6.96 1.78 7.13
N ARG A 145 5.91 2.55 6.85
CA ARG A 145 4.54 2.01 6.73
C ARG A 145 4.41 1.08 5.53
N ASN A 146 5.01 1.46 4.41
CA ASN A 146 4.98 0.66 3.18
C ASN A 146 5.78 -0.64 3.36
N ALA A 147 6.95 -0.58 4.00
CA ALA A 147 7.74 -1.77 4.34
C ALA A 147 6.98 -2.73 5.25
N LYS A 148 6.30 -2.22 6.30
CA LYS A 148 5.47 -3.06 7.17
C LYS A 148 4.30 -3.69 6.41
N LYS A 149 3.59 -2.90 5.57
CA LYS A 149 2.50 -3.42 4.73
C LYS A 149 2.96 -4.49 3.75
N ALA A 150 4.14 -4.31 3.14
CA ALA A 150 4.72 -5.31 2.25
C ALA A 150 5.01 -6.61 3.00
N LEU A 151 5.61 -6.49 4.19
CA LEU A 151 5.90 -7.64 5.04
C LEU A 151 4.62 -8.38 5.48
N ASP A 152 3.57 -7.63 5.89
CA ASP A 152 2.28 -8.20 6.25
C ASP A 152 1.61 -8.91 5.06
N ALA A 153 1.73 -8.35 3.85
CA ALA A 153 1.22 -8.94 2.62
C ALA A 153 1.98 -10.23 2.25
N ASP A 154 3.32 -10.23 2.36
CA ASP A 154 4.15 -11.40 2.10
C ASP A 154 3.84 -12.52 3.11
N TYR A 155 3.63 -12.17 4.37
CA TYR A 155 3.20 -13.12 5.41
C TYR A 155 1.82 -13.69 5.10
N ALA A 156 0.84 -12.85 4.73
CA ALA A 156 -0.50 -13.30 4.37
C ALA A 156 -0.47 -14.25 3.15
N ALA A 157 0.37 -13.97 2.15
CA ALA A 157 0.55 -14.83 0.99
C ALA A 157 1.15 -16.19 1.39
N ALA A 158 2.18 -16.20 2.23
CA ALA A 158 2.77 -17.44 2.76
C ALA A 158 1.77 -18.25 3.59
N HIS A 159 0.97 -17.57 4.42
CA HIS A 159 -0.05 -18.21 5.24
C HIS A 159 -1.18 -18.83 4.40
N ALA A 160 -1.58 -18.19 3.30
CA ALA A 160 -2.55 -18.74 2.37
C ALA A 160 -2.06 -20.04 1.68
N VAL A 161 -0.76 -20.11 1.38
CA VAL A 161 -0.13 -21.35 0.86
C VAL A 161 -0.12 -22.44 1.93
N TYR A 162 0.22 -22.09 3.17
CA TYR A 162 0.14 -23.01 4.29
C TYR A 162 -1.27 -23.56 4.47
N SER A 163 -2.29 -22.70 4.50
CA SER A 163 -3.69 -23.13 4.71
C SER A 163 -4.18 -24.01 3.56
N GLU A 164 -3.82 -23.71 2.29
CA GLU A 164 -4.14 -24.58 1.16
C GLU A 164 -3.65 -26.02 1.39
N VAL A 165 -2.41 -26.19 1.84
CA VAL A 165 -1.81 -27.52 2.06
C VAL A 165 -2.38 -28.19 3.30
N ALA A 166 -2.47 -27.44 4.41
CA ALA A 166 -2.99 -27.95 5.67
C ALA A 166 -4.46 -28.39 5.54
N ASP A 167 -5.30 -27.59 4.87
CA ASP A 167 -6.70 -27.92 4.64
C ASP A 167 -6.83 -29.11 3.70
N ALA A 168 -6.06 -29.17 2.61
CA ALA A 168 -6.10 -30.29 1.68
C ALA A 168 -5.69 -31.61 2.35
N TYR A 169 -4.64 -31.56 3.19
CA TYR A 169 -4.21 -32.72 3.95
C TYR A 169 -5.20 -33.09 5.05
N ALA A 170 -5.77 -32.11 5.76
CA ALA A 170 -6.81 -32.33 6.77
C ALA A 170 -8.07 -32.96 6.17
N VAL A 171 -8.52 -32.52 4.99
CA VAL A 171 -9.64 -33.13 4.26
C VAL A 171 -9.36 -34.59 3.94
N TYR A 172 -8.13 -34.92 3.56
CA TYR A 172 -7.72 -36.30 3.35
C TYR A 172 -7.77 -37.12 4.65
N LEU A 173 -7.21 -36.59 5.75
CA LEU A 173 -7.20 -37.29 7.04
C LEU A 173 -8.60 -37.45 7.66
N ALA A 174 -9.49 -36.49 7.41
CA ALA A 174 -10.85 -36.48 7.94
C ALA A 174 -11.78 -37.48 7.24
N ASP A 175 -11.50 -37.84 5.99
CA ASP A 175 -12.28 -38.82 5.25
C ASP A 175 -11.69 -40.24 5.43
N PRO A 176 -12.35 -41.13 6.19
CA PRO A 176 -11.87 -42.48 6.43
C PRO A 176 -11.88 -43.36 5.17
N TYR A 177 -12.65 -42.98 4.13
CA TYR A 177 -12.70 -43.71 2.86
C TYR A 177 -11.65 -43.24 1.86
N SER A 178 -10.94 -42.16 2.17
CA SER A 178 -9.92 -41.61 1.29
C SER A 178 -8.76 -42.58 1.03
N ILE A 179 -8.54 -43.55 1.93
CA ILE A 179 -7.54 -44.62 1.78
C ILE A 179 -7.81 -45.44 0.52
N PHE A 180 -9.09 -45.58 0.13
CA PHE A 180 -9.44 -46.38 -1.04
C PHE A 180 -9.14 -45.66 -2.36
N VAL A 181 -9.00 -44.34 -2.31
CA VAL A 181 -8.70 -43.52 -3.48
C VAL A 181 -7.20 -43.22 -3.56
N ARG A 182 -6.56 -42.96 -2.42
CA ARG A 182 -5.18 -42.49 -2.30
C ARG A 182 -4.41 -43.26 -1.22
N PRO A 183 -4.27 -44.61 -1.33
CA PRO A 183 -3.66 -45.42 -0.27
C PRO A 183 -2.18 -45.09 -0.03
N LEU A 184 -1.46 -44.65 -1.06
CA LEU A 184 -0.04 -44.33 -0.94
C LEU A 184 0.27 -43.11 -0.07
N LEU A 185 -0.73 -42.26 0.22
CA LEU A 185 -0.54 -41.12 1.12
C LEU A 185 -0.38 -41.56 2.60
N ASP A 186 -0.69 -42.81 2.91
CA ASP A 186 -0.48 -43.42 4.23
C ASP A 186 0.79 -44.26 4.32
N ASP A 187 1.43 -44.55 3.19
CA ASP A 187 2.64 -45.34 3.14
C ASP A 187 3.88 -44.46 3.26
N LEU A 188 4.50 -44.44 4.44
CA LEU A 188 5.74 -43.69 4.68
C LEU A 188 6.97 -44.31 4.01
N THR A 189 6.87 -45.52 3.45
CA THR A 189 7.95 -46.11 2.65
C THR A 189 7.96 -45.58 1.22
N GLU A 190 6.84 -45.00 0.75
CA GLU A 190 6.74 -44.33 -0.54
C GLU A 190 7.52 -42.99 -0.50
N PRO A 191 8.56 -42.81 -1.34
CA PRO A 191 9.45 -41.65 -1.27
C PRO A 191 8.74 -40.30 -1.41
N ARG A 192 7.66 -40.23 -2.21
CA ARG A 192 6.92 -38.98 -2.40
C ARG A 192 6.12 -38.59 -1.17
N THR A 193 5.53 -39.58 -0.49
CA THR A 193 4.79 -39.37 0.75
C THR A 193 5.74 -38.98 1.88
N ALA A 194 6.85 -39.71 2.04
CA ALA A 194 7.90 -39.34 3.00
C ALA A 194 8.40 -37.90 2.79
N ALA A 195 8.71 -37.53 1.54
CA ALA A 195 9.15 -36.16 1.21
C ALA A 195 8.07 -35.09 1.52
N PHE A 196 6.79 -35.42 1.36
CA PHE A 196 5.70 -34.53 1.78
C PHE A 196 5.64 -34.38 3.30
N ILE A 197 5.69 -35.49 4.05
CA ILE A 197 5.63 -35.47 5.52
C ILE A 197 6.81 -34.68 6.09
N ASP A 198 8.03 -34.88 5.57
CA ASP A 198 9.22 -34.13 5.96
C ASP A 198 9.07 -32.63 5.66
N ALA A 199 8.59 -32.29 4.47
CA ALA A 199 8.38 -30.89 4.09
C ALA A 199 7.27 -30.22 4.91
N PHE A 200 6.21 -30.96 5.25
CA PHE A 200 5.11 -30.48 6.07
C PHE A 200 5.55 -30.26 7.53
N ALA A 201 6.35 -31.17 8.08
CA ALA A 201 6.96 -30.99 9.40
C ALA A 201 7.88 -29.76 9.42
N ALA A 202 8.79 -29.64 8.45
CA ALA A 202 9.70 -28.50 8.35
C ALA A 202 8.96 -27.15 8.18
N MET A 203 7.83 -27.14 7.47
CA MET A 203 6.96 -25.96 7.36
C MET A 203 6.33 -25.59 8.70
N ASN A 204 5.87 -26.57 9.48
CA ASN A 204 5.27 -26.33 10.79
C ASN A 204 6.31 -25.88 11.84
N ASP A 205 7.53 -26.38 11.77
CA ASP A 205 8.63 -25.99 12.68
C ASP A 205 9.01 -24.51 12.56
N VAL A 206 8.96 -23.97 11.34
CA VAL A 206 9.30 -22.56 11.09
C VAL A 206 8.09 -21.62 11.11
N ARG A 207 6.88 -22.16 11.28
CA ARG A 207 5.62 -21.40 11.24
C ARG A 207 5.57 -20.41 12.41
N PRO A 208 5.49 -19.10 12.16
CA PRO A 208 5.27 -18.15 13.23
C PRO A 208 3.77 -18.08 13.58
N ASP A 209 3.43 -17.90 14.85
CA ASP A 209 2.03 -17.76 15.30
C ASP A 209 1.39 -16.44 14.82
N GLN A 210 2.22 -15.42 14.61
CA GLN A 210 1.83 -14.08 14.17
C GLN A 210 2.86 -13.56 13.17
N CYS A 211 2.50 -12.52 12.42
CA CYS A 211 3.39 -11.88 11.45
C CYS A 211 4.71 -11.46 12.13
N PRO A 212 5.88 -12.00 11.72
CA PRO A 212 7.15 -11.70 12.37
C PRO A 212 7.70 -10.33 11.94
N ASP A 213 8.46 -9.66 12.81
CA ASP A 213 9.01 -8.33 12.53
C ASP A 213 10.12 -8.29 11.46
N THR A 214 10.59 -9.45 11.00
CA THR A 214 11.76 -9.60 10.13
C THR A 214 11.38 -10.26 8.80
N PRO A 215 11.78 -9.67 7.65
CA PRO A 215 11.46 -10.22 6.34
C PRO A 215 12.11 -11.60 6.12
N GLU A 216 13.26 -11.88 6.74
CA GLU A 216 13.96 -13.16 6.61
C GLU A 216 13.12 -14.32 7.18
N ARG A 217 12.39 -14.09 8.28
CA ARG A 217 11.50 -15.10 8.86
C ARG A 217 10.26 -15.33 8.00
N VAL A 218 9.69 -14.28 7.43
CA VAL A 218 8.58 -14.40 6.47
C VAL A 218 9.04 -15.20 5.25
N GLN A 219 10.22 -14.90 4.71
CA GLN A 219 10.78 -15.58 3.55
C GLN A 219 11.10 -17.05 3.84
N ALA A 220 11.63 -17.37 5.02
CA ALA A 220 11.89 -18.74 5.44
C ALA A 220 10.59 -19.55 5.52
N PHE A 221 9.55 -18.99 6.13
CA PHE A 221 8.22 -19.60 6.19
C PHE A 221 7.61 -19.77 4.80
N ALA A 222 7.64 -18.73 3.95
CA ALA A 222 7.15 -18.79 2.57
C ALA A 222 7.84 -19.88 1.76
N SER A 223 9.16 -20.01 1.90
CA SER A 223 9.96 -21.03 1.21
C SER A 223 9.60 -22.44 1.68
N ALA A 224 9.42 -22.64 3.00
CA ALA A 224 9.01 -23.93 3.55
C ALA A 224 7.59 -24.30 3.13
N ALA A 225 6.66 -23.34 3.14
CA ALA A 225 5.28 -23.54 2.70
C ALA A 225 5.19 -23.93 1.22
N GLN A 226 5.98 -23.27 0.36
CA GLN A 226 6.00 -23.61 -1.07
C GLN A 226 6.64 -24.99 -1.33
N LYS A 227 7.65 -25.39 -0.53
CA LYS A 227 8.22 -26.75 -0.58
C LYS A 227 7.17 -27.79 -0.20
N ALA A 228 6.47 -27.59 0.92
CA ALA A 228 5.38 -28.48 1.37
C ALA A 228 4.27 -28.59 0.31
N ARG A 229 3.85 -27.48 -0.30
CA ARG A 229 2.86 -27.46 -1.37
C ARG A 229 3.29 -28.26 -2.60
N THR A 230 4.56 -28.13 -2.99
CA THR A 230 5.10 -28.86 -4.14
C THR A 230 5.17 -30.36 -3.85
N ALA A 231 5.64 -30.72 -2.65
CA ALA A 231 5.70 -32.11 -2.20
C ALA A 231 4.30 -32.73 -2.10
N TRP A 232 3.32 -32.01 -1.53
CA TRP A 232 1.93 -32.42 -1.46
C TRP A 232 1.34 -32.72 -2.83
N ARG A 233 1.47 -31.79 -3.78
CA ARG A 233 0.95 -31.99 -5.16
C ARG A 233 1.60 -33.18 -5.85
N SER A 234 2.88 -33.41 -5.61
CA SER A 234 3.61 -34.57 -6.15
C SER A 234 3.10 -35.88 -5.54
N ALA A 235 2.94 -35.92 -4.22
CA ALA A 235 2.46 -37.10 -3.48
C ALA A 235 0.99 -37.41 -3.80
N ASP A 236 0.10 -36.44 -3.65
CA ASP A 236 -1.34 -36.58 -3.91
C ASP A 236 -1.63 -36.89 -5.39
N GLY A 237 -0.95 -36.22 -6.32
CA GLY A 237 -1.06 -36.51 -7.74
C GLY A 237 -0.61 -37.92 -8.09
N TYR A 238 0.51 -38.38 -7.52
CA TYR A 238 0.99 -39.75 -7.69
C TYR A 238 0.02 -40.76 -7.07
N ALA A 239 -0.40 -40.55 -5.82
CA ALA A 239 -1.33 -41.43 -5.11
C ALA A 239 -2.66 -41.60 -5.87
N ARG A 240 -3.20 -40.53 -6.47
CA ARG A 240 -4.39 -40.60 -7.35
C ARG A 240 -4.12 -41.36 -8.65
N THR A 241 -2.94 -41.19 -9.24
CA THR A 241 -2.56 -41.85 -10.49
C THR A 241 -2.38 -43.36 -10.30
N ILE A 242 -1.79 -43.75 -9.17
CA ILE A 242 -1.60 -45.16 -8.82
C ILE A 242 -2.92 -45.77 -8.33
N GLY A 243 -3.63 -45.09 -7.44
CA GLY A 243 -4.83 -45.60 -6.78
C GLY A 243 -4.57 -46.91 -6.03
N MET A 244 -5.63 -47.67 -5.77
CA MET A 244 -5.54 -48.95 -5.04
C MET A 244 -5.10 -50.15 -5.90
N ARG A 245 -4.91 -49.99 -7.22
CA ARG A 245 -4.52 -51.04 -8.19
C ARG A 245 -5.11 -52.43 -7.91
N VAL A 246 -6.43 -52.49 -7.72
CA VAL A 246 -7.14 -53.75 -7.49
C VAL A 246 -7.53 -54.37 -8.83
N THR A 247 -6.75 -55.34 -9.31
CA THR A 247 -6.94 -55.90 -10.66
C THR A 247 -7.77 -57.18 -10.69
N SER A 248 -7.82 -57.96 -9.60
CA SER A 248 -8.59 -59.21 -9.58
C SER A 248 -10.04 -58.97 -9.12
N VAL A 249 -10.97 -59.79 -9.62
CA VAL A 249 -12.40 -59.72 -9.24
C VAL A 249 -12.59 -60.05 -7.76
N ASP A 250 -11.79 -60.96 -7.22
CA ASP A 250 -11.86 -61.36 -5.81
C ASP A 250 -11.34 -60.26 -4.90
N ASP A 251 -10.24 -59.58 -5.25
CA ASP A 251 -9.77 -58.43 -4.48
C ASP A 251 -10.78 -57.28 -4.51
N GLN A 252 -11.44 -57.04 -5.66
CA GLN A 252 -12.51 -56.04 -5.74
C GLN A 252 -13.71 -56.40 -4.84
N ARG A 253 -14.07 -57.69 -4.73
CA ARG A 253 -15.11 -58.13 -3.80
C ARG A 253 -14.67 -57.93 -2.35
N THR A 254 -13.41 -58.22 -2.03
CA THR A 254 -12.88 -58.03 -0.69
C THR A 254 -12.87 -56.55 -0.31
N VAL A 255 -12.43 -55.66 -1.20
CA VAL A 255 -12.47 -54.20 -0.97
C VAL A 255 -13.90 -53.70 -0.73
N ARG A 256 -14.88 -54.16 -1.51
CA ARG A 256 -16.30 -53.82 -1.25
C ARG A 256 -16.77 -54.28 0.13
N ARG A 257 -16.34 -55.47 0.57
CA ARG A 257 -16.66 -55.99 1.91
C ARG A 257 -15.99 -55.18 3.03
N ILE A 258 -14.73 -54.80 2.84
CA ILE A 258 -14.02 -53.92 3.77
C ILE A 258 -14.75 -52.58 3.88
N HIS A 259 -15.14 -51.99 2.75
CA HIS A 259 -15.90 -50.74 2.73
C HIS A 259 -17.20 -50.84 3.52
N SER A 260 -18.03 -51.86 3.26
CA SER A 260 -19.29 -52.05 3.98
C SER A 260 -19.10 -52.34 5.48
N ALA A 261 -18.03 -53.05 5.84
CA ALA A 261 -17.71 -53.29 7.24
C ALA A 261 -17.25 -51.99 7.94
N LEU A 262 -16.44 -51.16 7.25
CA LEU A 262 -16.03 -49.86 7.78
C LEU A 262 -17.23 -48.90 7.95
N GLU A 263 -18.18 -48.93 7.02
CA GLU A 263 -19.44 -48.19 7.09
C GLU A 263 -20.23 -48.55 8.35
N LEU A 264 -20.40 -49.85 8.62
CA LEU A 264 -21.07 -50.32 9.83
C LEU A 264 -20.29 -49.97 11.11
N ALA A 265 -18.96 -50.04 11.07
CA ALA A 265 -18.11 -49.69 12.22
C ALA A 265 -18.24 -48.20 12.61
N LEU A 266 -18.42 -47.33 11.62
CA LEU A 266 -18.56 -45.89 11.80
C LEU A 266 -20.02 -45.43 12.00
N ASP A 267 -21.02 -46.29 11.78
CA ASP A 267 -22.44 -45.93 11.86
C ASP A 267 -22.90 -45.60 13.29
N ASP A 268 -23.37 -44.36 13.50
CA ASP A 268 -23.93 -43.86 14.75
C ASP A 268 -25.20 -44.56 15.24
N ALA A 269 -25.94 -45.22 14.34
CA ALA A 269 -27.10 -46.02 14.72
C ALA A 269 -26.73 -47.43 15.22
N ALA A 270 -25.52 -47.92 14.93
CA ALA A 270 -25.08 -49.27 15.28
C ALA A 270 -24.69 -49.37 16.77
N THR A 271 -24.96 -50.53 17.36
CA THR A 271 -24.55 -50.85 18.73
C THR A 271 -23.03 -50.99 18.85
N GLY A 272 -22.48 -50.84 20.06
CA GLY A 272 -21.03 -51.00 20.27
C GLY A 272 -20.49 -52.37 19.87
N GLU A 273 -21.28 -53.44 20.06
CA GLU A 273 -20.91 -54.81 19.70
C GLU A 273 -20.91 -55.04 18.18
N GLU A 274 -21.90 -54.49 17.47
CA GLU A 274 -21.95 -54.53 16.00
C GLU A 274 -20.76 -53.78 15.38
N ARG A 275 -20.43 -52.61 15.92
CA ARG A 275 -19.27 -51.81 15.47
C ARG A 275 -17.95 -52.54 15.71
N GLN A 276 -17.77 -53.18 16.87
CA GLN A 276 -16.57 -53.96 17.17
C GLN A 276 -16.43 -55.15 16.22
N THR A 277 -17.52 -55.90 16.00
CA THR A 277 -17.54 -57.03 15.06
C THR A 277 -17.20 -56.60 13.63
N ALA A 278 -17.68 -55.40 13.24
CA ALA A 278 -17.39 -54.81 11.96
C ALA A 278 -15.90 -54.41 11.85
N LEU A 279 -15.31 -53.84 12.92
CA LEU A 279 -13.88 -53.52 12.98
C LEU A 279 -13.00 -54.77 12.87
N ASP A 280 -13.31 -55.83 13.61
CA ASP A 280 -12.58 -57.11 13.52
C ASP A 280 -12.67 -57.71 12.10
N THR A 281 -13.81 -57.50 11.43
CA THR A 281 -13.99 -57.90 10.02
C THR A 281 -13.13 -57.07 9.09
N VAL A 282 -13.02 -55.76 9.32
CA VAL A 282 -12.12 -54.86 8.58
C VAL A 282 -10.68 -55.33 8.71
N GLU A 283 -10.18 -55.56 9.94
CA GLU A 283 -8.81 -56.06 10.19
C GLU A 283 -8.52 -57.37 9.44
N ARG A 284 -9.41 -58.35 9.60
CA ARG A 284 -9.26 -59.68 9.00
C ARG A 284 -9.22 -59.64 7.47
N LEU A 285 -10.04 -58.79 6.84
CA LEU A 285 -10.10 -58.68 5.38
C LEU A 285 -8.99 -57.79 4.82
N ALA A 286 -8.51 -56.81 5.59
CA ALA A 286 -7.45 -55.90 5.20
C ALA A 286 -6.06 -56.57 5.17
N ALA A 287 -5.80 -57.52 6.07
CA ALA A 287 -4.50 -58.15 6.36
C ALA A 287 -3.72 -58.77 5.17
N GLY A 288 -4.26 -58.79 3.95
CA GLY A 288 -3.55 -59.23 2.76
C GLY A 288 -3.78 -58.40 1.50
N ILE A 289 -4.54 -57.30 1.56
CA ILE A 289 -4.96 -56.55 0.35
C ILE A 289 -4.78 -55.04 0.52
N VAL A 290 -5.11 -54.49 1.69
CA VAL A 290 -5.04 -53.04 1.95
C VAL A 290 -4.46 -52.82 3.33
N THR A 291 -3.38 -52.05 3.43
CA THR A 291 -2.91 -51.55 4.73
C THR A 291 -3.86 -50.45 5.18
N ILE A 292 -4.58 -50.70 6.28
CA ILE A 292 -5.44 -49.67 6.89
C ILE A 292 -4.61 -48.89 7.90
N PRO A 293 -4.61 -47.55 7.85
CA PRO A 293 -3.83 -46.73 8.77
C PRO A 293 -4.36 -46.79 10.20
N ASP A 294 -3.45 -46.71 11.18
CA ASP A 294 -3.76 -46.67 12.62
C ASP A 294 -4.83 -45.61 12.98
N ARG A 295 -4.80 -44.44 12.32
CA ARG A 295 -5.79 -43.38 12.55
C ARG A 295 -7.24 -43.82 12.33
N ILE A 296 -7.49 -44.77 11.44
CA ILE A 296 -8.85 -45.28 11.17
C ILE A 296 -9.31 -46.16 12.33
N TYR A 297 -8.40 -47.00 12.84
CA TYR A 297 -8.65 -47.83 14.01
C TYR A 297 -8.93 -46.98 15.26
N ASP A 298 -8.13 -45.94 15.48
CA ASP A 298 -8.31 -45.01 16.60
C ASP A 298 -9.67 -44.30 16.54
N ASN A 299 -10.07 -43.82 15.35
CA ASN A 299 -11.36 -43.15 15.16
C ASN A 299 -12.55 -44.07 15.46
N VAL A 300 -12.51 -45.32 14.96
CA VAL A 300 -13.57 -46.31 15.22
C VAL A 300 -13.61 -46.65 16.71
N LYS A 301 -12.46 -46.83 17.35
CA LYS A 301 -12.37 -47.13 18.78
C LYS A 301 -12.99 -46.02 19.64
N ILE A 302 -12.68 -44.76 19.34
CA ILE A 302 -13.28 -43.60 20.02
C ILE A 302 -14.81 -43.58 19.83
N ALA A 303 -15.31 -43.92 18.64
CA ALA A 303 -16.75 -43.98 18.36
C ALA A 303 -17.45 -45.09 19.17
N ILE A 304 -16.82 -46.26 19.30
CA ILE A 304 -17.30 -47.37 20.13
C ILE A 304 -17.35 -46.93 21.60
N GLU A 305 -16.26 -46.42 22.16
CA GLU A 305 -16.19 -45.97 23.56
C GLU A 305 -17.24 -44.91 23.89
N THR A 306 -17.46 -43.97 22.96
CA THR A 306 -18.46 -42.90 23.12
C THR A 306 -19.88 -43.45 23.15
N THR A 307 -20.18 -44.42 22.29
CA THR A 307 -21.51 -45.06 22.21
C THR A 307 -21.78 -45.92 23.44
N THR A 308 -20.80 -46.75 23.85
CA THR A 308 -20.91 -47.57 25.06
C THR A 308 -21.10 -46.70 26.29
N ARG A 309 -20.40 -45.56 26.41
CA ARG A 309 -20.60 -44.62 27.51
C ARG A 309 -22.03 -44.07 27.54
N LYS A 310 -22.57 -43.63 26.40
CA LYS A 310 -23.96 -43.13 26.31
C LYS A 310 -24.96 -44.18 26.79
N GLN A 311 -24.80 -45.43 26.37
CA GLN A 311 -25.68 -46.55 26.75
C GLN A 311 -25.60 -46.92 28.24
N LEU A 312 -24.44 -46.77 28.87
CA LEU A 312 -24.28 -47.02 30.31
C LEU A 312 -24.85 -45.90 31.19
N THR A 313 -25.04 -44.71 30.63
CA THR A 313 -25.55 -43.52 31.35
C THR A 313 -27.02 -43.20 31.11
N SER A 314 -27.71 -43.91 30.21
CA SER A 314 -29.15 -43.79 29.96
C SER A 314 -29.94 -44.86 30.70
#